data_AF-A0A9E5KF75-F1
#
_entry.id   AF-A0A9E5KF75-F1
#
_cell.length_a   1.000
_cell.length_b   1.000
_cell.length_c   1.000
_cell.angle_alpha   90.00
_cell.angle_beta   90.00
_cell.angle_gamma   90.00
#
_symmetry.space_group_name_H-M   'P 1'
#
loop_
_entity.id
_entity.type
_entity.pdbx_description
1 polymer ?
#
loop_
_entity_poly.entity_id
_entity_poly.type
_entity_poly.pdbx_seq_one_letter_code
_entity_poly.pdbx_strand_id
1 'polypeptide(L)'
;MTTYVQSLDPVAALAPGFIASGYISLACAALPVVLLFYLLVVRRWEAPLAGLAAVVVATVVALALHRMPVQFAGLAFLHGVLFGILPIGWTVLCGMLLYNLTVETGAFDVIRHSVGKLSPDPRMQALLIGFSFGAFLEGAAGSGTPVAICGAILVGLGFPAFEAAVLCLLANTSPVAFGGLGMPLITLSAVTGIHAPTLSVMAGHQLPFFSVIVPAVMLIRSCSVRDIVSVWPALMVSGVSFAACQYLFATAHQWGLGELYPLTDIAGGMVSLVATALFLIWWKPPTMVHPMRGEQQASSSVVHQVRPDALVLSSLRAWMPFVLMSGFLLGAGMLRQLEEKYQGPNGATISGIPTWVKIPMGSLHLNVQRDEVMRAKPDDLEKAIFDLRWATAPGTPVF
;
A
#
# COMPACT_ATOMS: atom_id res chain seq x y z
N MET A 1 19.95 -2.63 35.02
CA MET A 1 20.39 -2.07 33.72
C MET A 1 20.02 -0.60 33.73
N THR A 2 20.92 0.28 33.30
CA THR A 2 20.64 1.71 33.16
C THR A 2 19.83 1.94 31.90
N THR A 3 18.68 2.61 32.01
CA THR A 3 17.85 3.03 30.89
C THR A 3 18.67 3.86 29.91
N TYR A 4 18.58 3.55 28.62
CA TYR A 4 19.25 4.32 27.57
C TYR A 4 18.41 5.53 27.18
N VAL A 5 19.00 6.72 27.22
CA VAL A 5 18.34 7.97 26.80
C VAL A 5 18.80 8.30 25.39
N GLN A 6 17.88 8.29 24.43
CA GLN A 6 18.15 8.69 23.05
C GLN A 6 18.12 10.22 22.94
N SER A 7 19.31 10.83 22.83
CA SER A 7 19.43 12.28 22.65
C SER A 7 18.96 12.73 21.27
N LEU A 8 18.28 13.88 21.23
CA LEU A 8 17.83 14.55 20.01
C LEU A 8 19.01 15.18 19.24
N ASP A 9 20.00 15.70 19.96
CA ASP A 9 21.20 16.32 19.39
C ASP A 9 22.48 15.63 19.89
N PRO A 10 22.77 14.41 19.39
CA PRO A 10 23.98 13.69 19.76
C PRO A 10 25.27 14.42 19.35
N VAL A 11 25.22 15.31 18.35
CA VAL A 11 26.38 16.09 17.90
C VAL A 11 26.74 17.17 18.92
N ALA A 12 25.77 17.77 19.61
CA ALA A 12 26.07 18.71 20.70
C ALA A 12 26.89 18.08 21.83
N ALA A 13 26.72 16.78 22.09
CA ALA A 13 27.52 16.04 23.07
C ALA A 13 28.97 15.80 22.61
N LEU A 14 29.24 15.86 21.30
CA LEU A 14 30.57 15.72 20.70
C LEU A 14 31.28 17.07 20.51
N ALA A 15 30.51 18.13 20.24
CA ALA A 15 31.02 19.49 19.99
C ALA A 15 30.12 20.53 20.69
N PRO A 16 30.24 20.72 22.01
CA PRO A 16 29.40 21.63 22.77
C PRO A 16 29.58 23.09 22.33
N GLY A 17 28.47 23.81 22.11
CA GLY A 17 28.46 25.22 21.69
C GLY A 17 28.44 25.46 20.18
N PHE A 18 28.43 24.40 19.36
CA PHE A 18 28.31 24.53 17.91
C PHE A 18 26.86 24.81 17.49
N ILE A 19 26.60 26.03 16.99
CA ILE A 19 25.24 26.55 16.71
C ILE A 19 24.46 25.67 15.71
N ALA A 20 25.16 24.96 14.81
CA ALA A 20 24.54 24.11 13.81
C ALA A 20 24.47 22.61 14.18
N SER A 21 24.74 22.25 15.45
CA SER A 21 24.72 20.84 15.91
C SER A 21 23.40 20.14 15.62
N GLY A 22 22.27 20.79 15.89
CA GLY A 22 20.93 20.23 15.63
C GLY A 22 20.68 19.92 14.14
N TYR A 23 21.13 20.79 13.23
CA TYR A 23 20.99 20.55 11.79
C TYR A 23 21.86 19.38 11.31
N ILE A 24 23.06 19.24 11.88
CA ILE A 24 23.94 18.10 11.58
C ILE A 24 23.33 16.81 12.13
N SER A 25 22.83 16.82 13.37
CA SER A 25 22.14 15.68 13.98
C SER A 25 20.94 15.24 13.13
N LEU A 26 20.14 16.19 12.64
CA LEU A 26 19.04 15.92 11.71
C LEU A 26 19.54 15.30 10.38
N ALA A 27 20.59 15.88 9.79
CA ALA A 27 21.17 15.38 8.54
C ALA A 27 21.72 13.95 8.70
N CYS A 28 22.38 13.66 9.82
CA CYS A 28 22.85 12.32 10.15
C CYS A 28 21.69 11.33 10.36
N ALA A 29 20.63 11.74 11.05
CA ALA A 29 19.43 10.91 11.25
C ALA A 29 18.70 10.62 9.93
N ALA A 30 18.71 11.56 8.97
CA ALA A 30 18.13 11.39 7.64
C ALA A 30 18.99 10.55 6.69
N LEU A 31 20.29 10.39 6.99
CA LEU A 31 21.28 9.79 6.08
C LEU A 31 20.93 8.38 5.59
N PRO A 32 20.44 7.43 6.42
CA PRO A 32 20.03 6.11 5.93
C PRO A 32 18.94 6.18 4.86
N VAL A 33 17.96 7.07 5.04
CA VAL A 33 16.82 7.23 4.14
C VAL A 33 17.24 7.92 2.84
N VAL A 34 18.01 9.01 2.95
CA VAL A 34 18.54 9.74 1.78
C VAL A 34 19.46 8.84 0.96
N LEU A 35 20.31 8.05 1.62
CA LEU A 35 21.17 7.08 0.96
C LEU A 35 20.34 6.02 0.22
N LEU A 36 19.32 5.46 0.86
CA LEU A 36 18.43 4.48 0.24
C LEU A 36 17.82 5.03 -1.05
N PHE A 37 17.23 6.23 -1.00
CA PHE A 37 16.65 6.86 -2.19
C PHE A 37 17.68 7.18 -3.26
N TYR A 38 18.86 7.67 -2.87
CA TYR A 38 19.95 7.94 -3.82
C TYR A 38 20.40 6.66 -4.53
N LEU A 39 20.58 5.56 -3.78
CA LEU A 39 21.00 4.28 -4.34
C LEU A 39 19.94 3.70 -5.29
N LEU A 40 18.66 3.81 -4.95
CA LEU A 40 17.56 3.30 -5.77
C LEU A 40 17.29 4.17 -7.02
N VAL A 41 17.16 5.48 -6.85
CA VAL A 41 16.69 6.38 -7.91
C VAL A 41 17.84 6.83 -8.82
N VAL A 42 18.95 7.25 -8.23
CA VAL A 42 20.08 7.84 -8.97
C VAL A 42 21.04 6.76 -9.44
N ARG A 43 21.48 5.89 -8.52
CA ARG A 43 22.45 4.83 -8.84
C ARG A 43 21.80 3.56 -9.39
N ARG A 44 20.48 3.42 -9.27
CA ARG A 44 19.69 2.27 -9.75
C ARG A 44 20.25 0.93 -9.26
N TRP A 45 20.68 0.89 -8.00
CA TRP A 45 21.10 -0.35 -7.35
C TRP A 45 19.92 -1.30 -7.18
N GLU A 46 20.22 -2.58 -7.09
CA GLU A 46 19.23 -3.59 -6.73
C GLU A 46 18.68 -3.28 -5.32
N ALA A 47 17.37 -3.40 -5.15
CA ALA A 47 16.68 -3.04 -3.91
C ALA A 47 17.24 -3.74 -2.65
N PRO A 48 17.62 -5.04 -2.67
CA PRO A 48 18.21 -5.68 -1.51
C PRO A 48 19.55 -5.07 -1.10
N LEU A 49 20.41 -4.71 -2.06
CA LEU A 49 21.72 -4.11 -1.80
C LEU A 49 21.59 -2.68 -1.27
N ALA A 50 20.67 -1.90 -1.83
CA ALA A 50 20.37 -0.56 -1.35
C ALA A 50 19.81 -0.59 0.09
N GLY A 51 18.91 -1.54 0.38
CA GLY A 51 18.37 -1.76 1.71
C GLY A 51 19.44 -2.16 2.73
N LEU A 52 20.34 -3.09 2.36
CA LEU A 52 21.45 -3.51 3.22
C LEU A 52 22.38 -2.33 3.54
N ALA A 53 22.73 -1.51 2.53
CA ALA A 53 23.55 -0.32 2.74
C ALA A 53 22.88 0.67 3.71
N ALA A 54 21.57 0.91 3.57
CA ALA A 54 20.82 1.78 4.47
C ALA A 54 20.79 1.24 5.91
N VAL A 55 20.62 -0.07 6.11
CA VAL A 55 20.67 -0.72 7.43
C VAL A 55 22.05 -0.59 8.08
N VAL A 56 23.12 -0.81 7.31
CA VAL A 56 24.49 -0.66 7.80
C VAL A 56 24.71 0.77 8.29
N VAL A 57 24.31 1.75 7.48
CA VAL A 57 24.43 3.16 7.86
C VAL A 57 23.58 3.51 9.07
N ALA A 58 22.32 3.05 9.13
CA ALA A 58 21.46 3.27 10.29
C ALA A 58 22.08 2.69 11.58
N THR A 59 22.70 1.52 11.48
CA THR A 59 23.37 0.86 12.60
C THR A 59 24.61 1.64 13.02
N VAL A 60 25.42 2.12 12.07
CA VAL A 60 26.58 2.98 12.36
C VAL A 60 26.15 4.28 13.04
N VAL A 61 25.09 4.93 12.57
CA VAL A 61 24.54 6.15 13.20
C VAL A 61 24.05 5.84 14.62
N ALA A 62 23.32 4.74 14.83
CA ALA A 62 22.84 4.37 16.16
C ALA A 62 23.99 4.09 17.16
N LEU A 63 25.01 3.35 16.73
CA LEU A 63 26.13 2.96 17.59
C LEU A 63 27.14 4.10 17.81
N ALA A 64 27.56 4.79 16.75
CA ALA A 64 28.64 5.76 16.82
C ALA A 64 28.14 7.14 17.27
N LEU A 65 27.01 7.60 16.71
CA LEU A 65 26.51 8.95 16.98
C LEU A 65 25.62 8.97 18.22
N HIS A 66 24.61 8.11 18.28
CA HIS A 66 23.71 8.07 19.44
C HIS A 66 24.26 7.24 20.63
N ARG A 67 25.40 6.55 20.46
CA ARG A 67 26.03 5.72 21.50
C ARG A 67 25.07 4.66 22.08
N MET A 68 24.18 4.15 21.24
CA MET A 68 23.22 3.11 21.64
C MET A 68 23.96 1.82 22.00
N PRO A 69 23.62 1.15 23.12
CA PRO A 69 24.19 -0.15 23.44
C PRO A 69 24.01 -1.16 22.29
N VAL A 70 25.06 -1.92 21.97
CA VAL A 70 25.06 -2.88 20.84
C VAL A 70 23.91 -3.88 20.95
N GLN A 71 23.59 -4.32 22.16
CA GLN A 71 22.45 -5.21 22.43
C GLN A 71 21.12 -4.58 22.00
N PHE A 72 20.91 -3.28 22.30
CA PHE A 72 19.69 -2.58 21.93
C PHE A 72 19.61 -2.34 20.42
N ALA A 73 20.73 -1.97 19.78
CA ALA A 73 20.79 -1.82 18.33
C ALA A 73 20.47 -3.14 17.61
N GLY A 74 21.02 -4.27 18.09
CA GLY A 74 20.74 -5.60 17.54
C GLY A 74 19.28 -6.03 17.71
N LEU A 75 18.68 -5.76 18.88
CA LEU A 75 17.25 -6.04 19.12
C LEU A 75 16.34 -5.14 18.28
N ALA A 76 16.69 -3.87 18.07
CA ALA A 76 15.95 -2.96 17.21
C ALA A 76 16.03 -3.39 15.73
N PHE A 77 17.20 -3.83 15.28
CA PHE A 77 17.37 -4.43 13.96
C PHE A 77 16.49 -5.68 13.80
N LEU A 78 16.52 -6.60 14.76
CA LEU A 78 15.68 -7.80 14.74
C LEU A 78 14.19 -7.46 14.73
N HIS A 79 13.76 -6.44 15.49
CA HIS A 79 12.38 -5.95 15.48
C HIS A 79 11.97 -5.51 14.06
N GLY A 80 12.81 -4.75 13.39
CA GLY A 80 12.61 -4.34 12.00
C GLY A 80 12.54 -5.51 11.01
N VAL A 81 13.43 -6.51 11.17
CA VAL A 81 13.41 -7.74 10.35
C VAL A 81 12.11 -8.51 10.53
N LEU A 82 11.66 -8.71 11.77
CA LEU A 82 10.39 -9.39 12.07
C LEU A 82 9.20 -8.63 11.47
N PHE A 83 9.19 -7.29 11.60
CA PHE A 83 8.16 -6.43 11.01
C PHE A 83 8.14 -6.50 9.48
N GLY A 84 9.31 -6.57 8.84
CA GLY A 84 9.43 -6.72 7.39
C GLY A 84 8.98 -8.09 6.90
N ILE A 85 9.41 -9.19 7.54
CA ILE A 85 9.11 -10.55 7.07
C ILE A 85 7.65 -10.92 7.31
N LEU A 86 7.11 -10.61 8.48
CA LEU A 86 5.79 -11.08 8.88
C LEU A 86 4.70 -10.16 8.31
N PRO A 87 4.43 -8.94 8.80
CA PRO A 87 3.40 -8.09 8.20
C PRO A 87 3.53 -7.87 6.68
N ILE A 88 4.72 -7.50 6.19
CA ILE A 88 4.88 -7.09 4.78
C ILE A 88 5.13 -8.31 3.89
N GLY A 89 6.13 -9.14 4.24
CA GLY A 89 6.49 -10.33 3.48
C GLY A 89 5.35 -11.35 3.37
N TRP A 90 4.60 -11.59 4.46
CA TRP A 90 3.43 -12.48 4.42
C TRP A 90 2.37 -11.97 3.45
N THR A 91 2.07 -10.67 3.49
CA THR A 91 1.04 -10.07 2.62
C THR A 91 1.44 -10.18 1.14
N VAL A 92 2.69 -9.90 0.84
CA VAL A 92 3.25 -10.01 -0.52
C VAL A 92 3.27 -11.47 -1.00
N LEU A 93 3.66 -12.40 -0.14
CA LEU A 93 3.67 -13.84 -0.44
C LEU A 93 2.26 -14.34 -0.78
N CYS A 94 1.27 -14.06 0.07
CA CYS A 94 -0.11 -14.48 -0.14
C CYS A 94 -0.73 -13.82 -1.37
N GLY A 95 -0.48 -12.53 -1.59
CA GLY A 95 -0.93 -11.82 -2.80
C GLY A 95 -0.35 -12.41 -4.09
N MET A 96 0.95 -12.71 -4.10
CA MET A 96 1.60 -13.37 -5.25
C MET A 96 1.16 -14.82 -5.42
N LEU A 97 0.88 -15.54 -4.34
CA LEU A 97 0.32 -16.89 -4.40
C LEU A 97 -1.06 -16.88 -5.06
N LEU A 98 -1.95 -15.97 -4.63
CA LEU A 98 -3.27 -15.79 -5.23
C LEU A 98 -3.16 -15.49 -6.72
N TYR A 99 -2.26 -14.57 -7.10
CA TYR A 99 -1.97 -14.27 -8.50
C TYR A 99 -1.50 -15.52 -9.27
N ASN A 100 -0.46 -16.21 -8.80
CA ASN A 100 0.08 -17.39 -9.47
C ASN A 100 -0.96 -18.51 -9.60
N LEU A 101 -1.81 -18.71 -8.59
CA LEU A 101 -2.94 -19.64 -8.67
C LEU A 101 -3.92 -19.24 -9.79
N THR A 102 -4.24 -17.96 -9.93
CA THR A 102 -5.12 -17.50 -11.03
C THR A 102 -4.50 -17.68 -12.41
N VAL A 103 -3.17 -17.55 -12.52
CA VAL A 103 -2.43 -17.79 -13.76
C VAL A 103 -2.42 -19.28 -14.11
N GLU A 104 -2.00 -20.14 -13.18
CA GLU A 104 -1.91 -21.60 -13.40
C GLU A 104 -3.28 -22.25 -13.64
N THR A 105 -4.35 -21.75 -13.02
CA THR A 105 -5.71 -22.26 -13.25
C THR A 105 -6.36 -21.74 -14.54
N GLY A 106 -5.72 -20.81 -15.25
CA GLY A 106 -6.29 -20.14 -16.42
C GLY A 106 -7.42 -19.15 -16.10
N ALA A 107 -7.75 -18.95 -14.82
CA ALA A 107 -8.75 -17.97 -14.38
C ALA A 107 -8.33 -16.54 -14.75
N PHE A 108 -7.02 -16.27 -14.76
CA PHE A 108 -6.47 -14.99 -15.16
C PHE A 108 -6.84 -14.60 -16.60
N ASP A 109 -6.80 -15.53 -17.54
CA ASP A 109 -7.20 -15.26 -18.93
C ASP A 109 -8.69 -14.96 -19.05
N VAL A 110 -9.52 -15.61 -18.23
CA VAL A 110 -10.96 -15.31 -18.14
C VAL A 110 -11.17 -13.90 -17.60
N ILE A 111 -10.49 -13.50 -16.52
CA ILE A 111 -10.55 -12.13 -15.96
C ILE A 111 -10.12 -11.10 -17.01
N ARG A 112 -8.96 -11.32 -17.65
CA ARG A 112 -8.45 -10.47 -18.74
C ARG A 112 -9.48 -10.31 -19.85
N HIS A 113 -10.16 -11.39 -20.23
CA HIS A 113 -11.21 -11.37 -21.25
C HIS A 113 -12.51 -10.69 -20.76
N SER A 114 -12.91 -10.87 -19.51
CA SER A 114 -14.07 -10.18 -18.91
C SER A 114 -13.84 -8.66 -18.88
N VAL A 115 -12.66 -8.20 -18.48
CA VAL A 115 -12.33 -6.76 -18.46
C VAL A 115 -12.12 -6.21 -19.86
N GLY A 116 -11.47 -6.96 -20.75
CA GLY A 116 -11.31 -6.58 -22.15
C GLY A 116 -12.63 -6.43 -22.92
N LYS A 117 -13.70 -7.12 -22.48
CA LYS A 117 -15.05 -6.96 -23.02
C LYS A 117 -15.79 -5.71 -22.54
N LEU A 118 -15.44 -5.16 -21.38
CA LEU A 118 -16.11 -3.96 -20.83
C LEU A 118 -15.87 -2.75 -21.73
N SER A 119 -14.67 -2.61 -22.30
CA SER A 119 -14.41 -1.60 -23.30
C SER A 119 -13.31 -2.04 -24.28
N PRO A 120 -13.50 -1.84 -25.59
CA PRO A 120 -12.44 -2.04 -26.57
C PRO A 120 -11.39 -0.91 -26.54
N ASP A 121 -11.68 0.23 -25.88
CA ASP A 121 -10.79 1.38 -25.85
C ASP A 121 -9.68 1.18 -24.80
N PRO A 122 -8.39 1.31 -25.20
CA PRO A 122 -7.29 1.07 -24.28
C PRO A 122 -7.23 2.10 -23.13
N ARG A 123 -7.74 3.33 -23.27
CA ARG A 123 -7.81 4.29 -22.13
C ARG A 123 -8.72 3.76 -21.06
N MET A 124 -9.86 3.19 -21.46
CA MET A 124 -10.83 2.65 -20.52
C MET A 124 -10.31 1.36 -19.87
N GLN A 125 -9.57 0.53 -20.61
CA GLN A 125 -8.88 -0.63 -20.04
C GLN A 125 -7.81 -0.22 -19.01
N ALA A 126 -6.99 0.77 -19.33
CA ALA A 126 -6.00 1.32 -18.40
C ALA A 126 -6.67 1.88 -17.14
N LEU A 127 -7.81 2.55 -17.27
CA LEU A 127 -8.54 3.11 -16.15
C LEU A 127 -9.18 2.05 -15.25
N LEU A 128 -9.90 1.10 -15.84
CA LEU A 128 -10.55 0.01 -15.10
C LEU A 128 -9.52 -0.87 -14.39
N ILE A 129 -8.41 -1.19 -15.06
CA ILE A 129 -7.40 -2.14 -14.56
C ILE A 129 -6.35 -1.43 -13.71
N GLY A 130 -5.66 -0.46 -14.30
CA GLY A 130 -4.52 0.21 -13.66
C GLY A 130 -4.94 1.07 -12.47
N PHE A 131 -6.06 1.80 -12.58
CA PHE A 131 -6.53 2.69 -11.53
C PHE A 131 -7.54 2.03 -10.59
N SER A 132 -8.75 1.69 -11.07
CA SER A 132 -9.82 1.23 -10.16
C SER A 132 -9.54 -0.14 -9.56
N PHE A 133 -9.24 -1.15 -10.39
CA PHE A 133 -8.88 -2.49 -9.91
C PHE A 133 -7.53 -2.49 -9.18
N GLY A 134 -6.56 -1.71 -9.65
CA GLY A 134 -5.27 -1.50 -8.98
C GLY A 134 -5.43 -0.95 -7.57
N ALA A 135 -6.25 0.08 -7.37
CA ALA A 135 -6.52 0.65 -6.04
C ALA A 135 -7.22 -0.34 -5.12
N PHE A 136 -8.16 -1.14 -5.65
CA PHE A 136 -8.76 -2.23 -4.89
C PHE A 136 -7.70 -3.24 -4.41
N LEU A 137 -6.78 -3.66 -5.29
CA LEU A 137 -5.69 -4.55 -4.93
C LEU A 137 -4.70 -3.89 -3.96
N GLU A 138 -4.47 -2.58 -4.04
CA GLU A 138 -3.58 -1.85 -3.14
C GLU A 138 -4.16 -1.84 -1.73
N GLY A 139 -5.46 -1.56 -1.58
CA GLY A 139 -6.14 -1.67 -0.29
C GLY A 139 -6.07 -3.07 0.31
N ALA A 140 -6.11 -4.10 -0.54
CA ALA A 140 -6.12 -5.50 -0.15
C ALA A 140 -4.74 -6.06 0.23
N ALA A 141 -3.78 -5.96 -0.69
CA ALA A 141 -2.44 -6.56 -0.56
C ALA A 141 -1.35 -5.51 -0.35
N GLY A 142 -1.50 -4.32 -0.93
CA GLY A 142 -0.51 -3.24 -0.87
C GLY A 142 0.86 -3.62 -1.42
N SER A 143 1.87 -2.85 -1.01
CA SER A 143 3.30 -3.15 -1.20
C SER A 143 3.72 -3.41 -2.66
N GLY A 144 3.08 -2.75 -3.63
CA GLY A 144 3.42 -2.85 -5.05
C GLY A 144 2.90 -4.09 -5.77
N THR A 145 2.21 -5.01 -5.07
CA THR A 145 1.48 -6.14 -5.66
C THR A 145 0.53 -5.71 -6.80
N PRO A 146 -0.24 -4.61 -6.66
CA PRO A 146 -1.16 -4.18 -7.71
C PRO A 146 -0.46 -3.81 -9.01
N VAL A 147 0.71 -3.18 -8.91
CA VAL A 147 1.48 -2.74 -10.09
C VAL A 147 1.91 -3.94 -10.91
N ALA A 148 2.36 -5.02 -10.25
CA ALA A 148 2.74 -6.25 -10.93
C ALA A 148 1.55 -6.93 -11.64
N ILE A 149 0.42 -7.10 -10.92
CA ILE A 149 -0.76 -7.78 -11.44
C ILE A 149 -1.41 -6.97 -12.57
N CYS A 150 -1.72 -5.71 -12.32
CA CYS A 150 -2.37 -4.84 -13.32
C CYS A 150 -1.45 -4.63 -14.53
N GLY A 151 -0.14 -4.50 -14.32
CA GLY A 151 0.84 -4.41 -15.39
C GLY A 151 0.81 -5.65 -16.29
N ALA A 152 0.83 -6.85 -15.72
CA ALA A 152 0.73 -8.10 -16.47
C ALA A 152 -0.57 -8.21 -17.27
N ILE A 153 -1.71 -7.80 -16.70
CA ILE A 153 -3.00 -7.78 -17.41
C ILE A 153 -2.95 -6.83 -18.61
N LEU A 154 -2.45 -5.61 -18.41
CA LEU A 154 -2.33 -4.61 -19.49
C LEU A 154 -1.38 -5.09 -20.59
N VAL A 155 -0.25 -5.70 -20.25
CA VAL A 155 0.65 -6.31 -21.25
C VAL A 155 -0.06 -7.40 -22.04
N GLY A 156 -0.82 -8.26 -21.35
CA GLY A 156 -1.68 -9.22 -22.01
C GLY A 156 -2.65 -8.53 -22.98
N LEU A 157 -3.28 -7.43 -22.61
CA LEU A 157 -4.20 -6.68 -23.49
C LEU A 157 -3.51 -5.93 -24.64
N GLY A 158 -2.20 -6.11 -24.83
CA GLY A 158 -1.42 -5.58 -25.95
C GLY A 158 -0.75 -4.23 -25.68
N PHE A 159 -0.67 -3.81 -24.42
CA PHE A 159 0.10 -2.62 -24.06
C PHE A 159 1.60 -2.94 -24.06
N PRO A 160 2.46 -2.01 -24.49
CA PRO A 160 3.90 -2.14 -24.31
C PRO A 160 4.23 -2.33 -22.83
N ALA A 161 5.12 -3.29 -22.50
CA ALA A 161 5.46 -3.63 -21.11
C ALA A 161 5.92 -2.44 -20.27
N PHE A 162 6.73 -1.56 -20.87
CA PHE A 162 7.18 -0.35 -20.19
C PHE A 162 6.03 0.62 -19.90
N GLU A 163 5.15 0.87 -20.88
CA GLU A 163 4.00 1.77 -20.72
C GLU A 163 3.00 1.21 -19.70
N ALA A 164 2.72 -0.09 -19.74
CA ALA A 164 1.87 -0.76 -18.76
C ALA A 164 2.40 -0.59 -17.32
N ALA A 165 3.71 -0.79 -17.13
CA ALA A 165 4.34 -0.58 -15.82
C ALA A 165 4.24 0.89 -15.36
N VAL A 166 4.51 1.85 -16.24
CA VAL A 166 4.40 3.29 -15.93
C VAL A 166 2.96 3.69 -15.59
N LEU A 167 1.98 3.24 -16.38
CA LEU A 167 0.55 3.48 -16.14
C LEU A 167 0.14 2.97 -14.76
N CYS A 168 0.50 1.74 -14.42
CA CYS A 168 0.19 1.15 -13.12
C CYS A 168 0.91 1.84 -11.96
N LEU A 169 2.18 2.25 -12.13
CA LEU A 169 2.92 2.99 -11.11
C LEU A 169 2.29 4.37 -10.83
N LEU A 170 1.93 5.10 -11.88
CA LEU A 170 1.27 6.40 -11.75
C LEU A 170 -0.10 6.25 -11.09
N ALA A 171 -0.91 5.29 -11.56
CA ALA A 171 -2.23 5.02 -11.02
C ALA A 171 -2.20 4.64 -9.53
N ASN A 172 -1.19 3.87 -9.10
CA ASN A 172 -1.07 3.43 -7.71
C ASN A 172 -0.69 4.56 -6.73
N THR A 173 -0.36 5.78 -7.20
CA THR A 173 0.06 6.90 -6.32
C THR A 173 -1.03 7.39 -5.38
N SER A 174 -2.30 7.30 -5.81
CA SER A 174 -3.47 7.77 -5.06
C SER A 174 -3.87 6.87 -3.86
N PRO A 175 -3.94 5.53 -4.01
CA PRO A 175 -4.36 4.65 -2.91
C PRO A 175 -3.31 4.47 -1.80
N VAL A 176 -2.00 4.48 -2.08
CA VAL A 176 -0.93 3.97 -1.18
C VAL A 176 -1.11 4.25 0.32
N ALA A 177 -1.58 5.43 0.72
CA ALA A 177 -1.78 5.78 2.12
C ALA A 177 -2.66 4.78 2.91
N PHE A 178 -3.69 4.20 2.28
CA PHE A 178 -4.57 3.22 2.91
C PHE A 178 -4.30 1.78 2.49
N GLY A 179 -3.18 1.55 1.77
CA GLY A 179 -2.78 0.25 1.27
C GLY A 179 -2.58 -0.81 2.36
N GLY A 180 -2.85 -2.06 2.00
CA GLY A 180 -2.70 -3.22 2.89
C GLY A 180 -3.48 -3.10 4.20
N LEU A 181 -4.72 -2.62 4.14
CA LEU A 181 -5.55 -2.33 5.31
C LEU A 181 -5.01 -1.19 6.20
N GLY A 182 -4.60 -0.07 5.60
CA GLY A 182 -4.16 1.13 6.33
C GLY A 182 -2.79 1.02 7.00
N MET A 183 -1.98 0.03 6.63
CA MET A 183 -0.68 -0.22 7.27
C MET A 183 0.26 1.00 7.24
N PRO A 184 0.34 1.81 6.17
CA PRO A 184 1.17 3.02 6.17
C PRO A 184 0.76 4.03 7.24
N LEU A 185 -0.54 4.27 7.44
CA LEU A 185 -1.03 5.15 8.50
C LEU A 185 -0.78 4.58 9.89
N ILE A 186 -0.90 3.25 10.04
CA ILE A 186 -0.66 2.56 11.32
C ILE A 186 0.82 2.63 11.69
N THR A 187 1.71 2.41 10.73
CA THR A 187 3.16 2.58 10.92
C THR A 187 3.51 4.03 11.22
N LEU A 188 2.91 4.99 10.51
CA LEU A 188 3.13 6.42 10.77
C LEU A 188 2.64 6.82 12.18
N SER A 189 1.50 6.29 12.61
CA SER A 189 0.98 6.45 13.97
C SER A 189 1.95 5.92 15.03
N ALA A 190 2.52 4.73 14.81
CA ALA A 190 3.50 4.13 15.73
C ALA A 190 4.79 4.95 15.87
N VAL A 191 5.25 5.59 14.79
CA VAL A 191 6.49 6.38 14.79
C VAL A 191 6.26 7.79 15.36
N THR A 192 5.15 8.42 14.99
CA THR A 192 4.86 9.83 15.37
C THR A 192 4.17 9.96 16.72
N GLY A 193 3.50 8.91 17.19
CA GLY A 193 2.60 8.97 18.35
C GLY A 193 1.26 9.66 18.06
N ILE A 194 1.01 10.09 16.82
CA ILE A 194 -0.27 10.67 16.41
C ILE A 194 -1.25 9.54 16.14
N HIS A 195 -2.45 9.63 16.70
CA HIS A 195 -3.47 8.58 16.58
C HIS A 195 -3.84 8.31 15.10
N ALA A 196 -3.88 7.03 14.70
CA ALA A 196 -4.12 6.63 13.31
C ALA A 196 -5.43 7.19 12.70
N PRO A 197 -6.58 7.22 13.41
CA PRO A 197 -7.77 7.92 12.94
C PRO A 197 -7.54 9.40 12.60
N THR A 198 -6.74 10.11 13.40
CA THR A 198 -6.40 11.52 13.12
C THR A 198 -5.59 11.66 11.84
N LEU A 199 -4.58 10.80 11.64
CA LEU A 199 -3.80 10.76 10.40
C LEU A 199 -4.68 10.38 9.20
N SER A 200 -5.63 9.46 9.38
CA SER A 200 -6.61 9.10 8.36
C SER A 200 -7.45 10.30 7.93
N VAL A 201 -7.95 11.12 8.87
CA VAL A 201 -8.69 12.35 8.52
C VAL A 201 -7.82 13.28 7.71
N MET A 202 -6.57 13.52 8.12
CA MET A 202 -5.67 14.43 7.41
C MET A 202 -5.42 13.94 5.98
N ALA A 203 -5.07 12.66 5.81
CA ALA A 203 -4.89 12.03 4.51
C ALA A 203 -6.18 12.07 3.67
N GLY A 204 -7.32 11.78 4.31
CA GLY A 204 -8.65 11.80 3.71
C GLY A 204 -9.10 13.18 3.21
N HIS A 205 -8.54 14.28 3.71
CA HIS A 205 -8.80 15.62 3.17
C HIS A 205 -7.85 16.02 2.04
N GLN A 206 -6.62 15.48 2.05
CA GLN A 206 -5.57 15.85 1.11
C GLN A 206 -5.60 15.00 -0.17
N LEU A 207 -5.71 13.68 -0.02
CA LEU A 207 -5.59 12.72 -1.12
C LEU A 207 -6.71 12.79 -2.14
N PRO A 208 -8.00 12.99 -1.78
CA PRO A 208 -9.09 13.01 -2.77
C PRO A 208 -8.87 13.99 -3.91
N PHE A 209 -8.24 15.14 -3.64
CA PHE A 209 -7.89 16.11 -4.68
C PHE A 209 -6.96 15.49 -5.74
N PHE A 210 -5.90 14.80 -5.30
CA PHE A 210 -4.98 14.10 -6.20
C PHE A 210 -5.66 12.91 -6.88
N SER A 211 -6.52 12.19 -6.15
CA SER A 211 -7.24 11.03 -6.67
C SER A 211 -8.17 11.34 -7.84
N VAL A 212 -8.75 12.54 -7.91
CA VAL A 212 -9.52 13.00 -9.08
C VAL A 212 -8.60 13.26 -10.28
N ILE A 213 -7.37 13.71 -10.03
CA ILE A 213 -6.42 14.13 -11.07
C ILE A 213 -5.63 12.93 -11.63
N VAL A 214 -5.31 11.94 -10.80
CA VAL A 214 -4.47 10.78 -11.15
C VAL A 214 -4.94 10.04 -12.41
N PRO A 215 -6.25 9.73 -12.60
CA PRO A 215 -6.76 9.14 -13.84
C PRO A 215 -6.34 9.88 -15.13
N ALA A 216 -6.30 11.21 -15.09
CA ALA A 216 -5.85 12.00 -16.23
C ALA A 216 -4.32 11.95 -16.36
N VAL A 217 -3.60 12.07 -15.24
CA VAL A 217 -2.13 12.10 -15.20
C VAL A 217 -1.52 10.79 -15.69
N MET A 218 -2.08 9.64 -15.30
CA MET A 218 -1.57 8.34 -15.75
C MET A 218 -1.58 8.23 -17.28
N LEU A 219 -2.55 8.83 -17.97
CA LEU A 219 -2.65 8.78 -19.43
C LEU A 219 -1.71 9.75 -20.15
N ILE A 220 -1.07 10.71 -19.48
CA ILE A 220 -0.23 11.75 -20.13
C ILE A 220 0.92 11.15 -20.93
N ARG A 221 1.49 10.03 -20.48
CA ARG A 221 2.62 9.40 -21.19
C ARG A 221 2.20 8.65 -22.44
N SER A 222 1.00 8.10 -22.43
CA SER A 222 0.55 7.16 -23.46
C SER A 222 -0.51 7.77 -24.40
N CYS A 223 -1.05 8.95 -24.09
CA CYS A 223 -2.07 9.64 -24.86
C CYS A 223 -1.72 11.12 -25.08
N SER A 224 -2.19 11.70 -26.19
CA SER A 224 -2.12 13.16 -26.38
C SER A 224 -3.07 13.87 -25.42
N VAL A 225 -2.80 15.15 -25.11
CA VAL A 225 -3.71 15.97 -24.28
C VAL A 225 -5.12 16.02 -24.86
N ARG A 226 -5.24 16.04 -26.19
CA ARG A 226 -6.54 16.00 -26.88
C ARG A 226 -7.29 14.70 -26.61
N ASP A 227 -6.60 13.56 -26.67
CA ASP A 227 -7.19 12.26 -26.37
C ASP A 227 -7.64 12.15 -24.91
N ILE A 228 -6.88 12.72 -23.97
CA ILE A 228 -7.22 12.76 -22.54
C ILE A 228 -8.45 13.63 -22.33
N VAL A 229 -8.46 14.84 -22.89
CA VAL A 229 -9.62 15.74 -22.82
C VAL A 229 -10.84 15.10 -23.46
N SER A 230 -10.71 14.32 -24.53
CA SER A 230 -11.86 13.66 -25.16
C SER A 230 -12.55 12.61 -24.26
N VAL A 231 -11.83 12.05 -23.29
CA VAL A 231 -12.35 11.06 -22.33
C VAL A 231 -12.53 11.62 -20.93
N TRP A 232 -12.49 12.94 -20.77
CA TRP A 232 -12.68 13.63 -19.49
C TRP A 232 -13.89 13.12 -18.67
N PRO A 233 -15.04 12.72 -19.25
CA PRO A 233 -16.16 12.24 -18.45
C PRO A 233 -15.83 10.94 -17.72
N ALA A 234 -15.18 9.99 -18.39
CA ALA A 234 -14.78 8.72 -17.77
C ALA A 234 -13.70 8.91 -16.70
N LEU A 235 -12.75 9.82 -16.95
CA LEU A 235 -11.72 10.20 -15.99
C LEU A 235 -12.34 10.80 -14.72
N MET A 236 -13.32 11.69 -14.89
CA MET A 236 -14.06 12.27 -13.77
C MET A 236 -14.90 11.23 -13.03
N VAL A 237 -15.62 10.35 -13.74
CA VAL A 237 -16.43 9.30 -13.09
C VAL A 237 -15.55 8.41 -12.23
N SER A 238 -14.44 7.90 -12.77
CA SER A 238 -13.52 7.03 -12.02
C SER A 238 -12.85 7.74 -10.85
N GLY A 239 -12.30 8.94 -11.08
CA GLY A 239 -11.55 9.71 -10.09
C GLY A 239 -12.45 10.25 -8.99
N VAL A 240 -13.61 10.83 -9.32
CA VAL A 240 -14.55 11.38 -8.34
C VAL A 240 -15.20 10.28 -7.52
N SER A 241 -15.61 9.16 -8.13
CA SER A 241 -16.19 8.05 -7.36
C SER A 241 -15.18 7.44 -6.38
N PHE A 242 -13.92 7.26 -6.81
CA PHE A 242 -12.83 6.84 -5.92
C PHE A 242 -12.58 7.87 -4.82
N ALA A 243 -12.37 9.14 -5.18
CA ALA A 243 -12.06 10.24 -4.26
C ALA A 243 -13.17 10.48 -3.23
N ALA A 244 -14.44 10.41 -3.64
CA ALA A 244 -15.58 10.54 -2.76
C ALA A 244 -15.60 9.39 -1.75
N CYS A 245 -15.45 8.14 -2.20
CA CYS A 245 -15.38 7.00 -1.30
C CYS A 245 -14.16 7.09 -0.37
N GLN A 246 -13.02 7.54 -0.90
CA GLN A 246 -11.79 7.74 -0.14
C GLN A 246 -12.00 8.74 1.00
N TYR A 247 -12.62 9.90 0.71
CA TYR A 247 -12.99 10.88 1.73
C TYR A 247 -13.95 10.27 2.77
N LEU A 248 -15.07 9.70 2.31
CA LEU A 248 -16.13 9.16 3.18
C LEU A 248 -15.59 8.10 4.16
N PHE A 249 -14.77 7.16 3.69
CA PHE A 249 -14.25 6.08 4.52
C PHE A 249 -13.13 6.56 5.45
N ALA A 250 -12.27 7.46 4.97
CA ALA A 250 -11.20 8.03 5.78
C ALA A 250 -11.74 8.91 6.92
N THR A 251 -12.89 9.58 6.74
CA THR A 251 -13.54 10.43 7.75
C THR A 251 -14.72 9.78 8.47
N ALA A 252 -15.07 8.53 8.14
CA ALA A 252 -16.27 7.85 8.65
C ALA A 252 -16.40 7.88 10.19
N HIS A 253 -15.28 7.74 10.89
CA HIS A 253 -15.23 7.76 12.34
C HIS A 253 -15.62 9.12 12.94
N GLN A 254 -15.44 10.23 12.22
CA GLN A 254 -15.90 11.56 12.65
C GLN A 254 -17.44 11.66 12.67
N TRP A 255 -18.12 10.81 11.90
CA TRP A 255 -19.59 10.76 11.82
C TRP A 255 -20.19 9.61 12.64
N GLY A 256 -19.39 8.95 13.48
CA GLY A 256 -19.85 7.87 14.34
C GLY A 256 -20.02 6.51 13.65
N LEU A 257 -19.52 6.34 12.41
CA LEU A 257 -19.62 5.10 11.63
C LEU A 257 -18.48 4.10 11.92
N GLY A 258 -17.61 4.38 12.89
CA GLY A 258 -16.46 3.55 13.24
C GLY A 258 -15.23 3.79 12.37
N GLU A 259 -14.14 3.10 12.69
CA GLU A 259 -12.82 3.28 12.07
C GLU A 259 -12.70 2.51 10.73
N LEU A 260 -13.44 2.97 9.72
CA LEU A 260 -13.47 2.33 8.40
C LEU A 260 -12.26 2.65 7.51
N TYR A 261 -11.31 3.46 8.00
CA TYR A 261 -10.14 3.88 7.21
C TYR A 261 -9.26 2.74 6.66
N PRO A 262 -9.14 1.55 7.29
CA PRO A 262 -8.41 0.43 6.69
C PRO A 262 -9.03 -0.07 5.39
N LEU A 263 -10.31 0.20 5.16
CA LEU A 263 -11.08 -0.31 4.01
C LEU A 263 -11.18 0.71 2.87
N THR A 264 -10.56 1.88 3.03
CA THR A 264 -10.73 3.05 2.17
C THR A 264 -10.46 2.73 0.70
N ASP A 265 -9.31 2.13 0.37
CA ASP A 265 -8.96 1.86 -1.03
C ASP A 265 -9.68 0.64 -1.60
N ILE A 266 -10.01 -0.35 -0.76
CA ILE A 266 -10.81 -1.52 -1.18
C ILE A 266 -12.19 -1.03 -1.62
N ALA A 267 -12.87 -0.26 -0.77
CA ALA A 267 -14.17 0.30 -1.07
C ALA A 267 -14.09 1.31 -2.22
N GLY A 268 -13.11 2.21 -2.21
CA GLY A 268 -12.93 3.23 -3.24
C GLY A 268 -12.65 2.62 -4.61
N GLY A 269 -11.74 1.65 -4.68
CA GLY A 269 -11.40 0.94 -5.92
C GLY A 269 -12.60 0.19 -6.49
N MET A 270 -13.35 -0.51 -5.64
CA MET A 270 -14.56 -1.25 -6.05
C MET A 270 -15.68 -0.31 -6.54
N VAL A 271 -15.98 0.75 -5.78
CA VAL A 271 -16.98 1.76 -6.16
C VAL A 271 -16.58 2.44 -7.47
N SER A 272 -15.30 2.78 -7.63
CA SER A 272 -14.77 3.37 -8.85
C SER A 272 -14.86 2.43 -10.05
N LEU A 273 -14.52 1.15 -9.86
CA LEU A 273 -14.60 0.13 -10.89
C LEU A 273 -16.04 -0.04 -11.38
N VAL A 274 -16.99 -0.20 -10.45
CA VAL A 274 -18.41 -0.38 -10.75
C VAL A 274 -18.99 0.87 -11.39
N ALA A 275 -18.74 2.06 -10.83
CA ALA A 275 -19.23 3.32 -11.37
C ALA A 275 -18.73 3.56 -12.81
N THR A 276 -17.44 3.31 -13.04
CA THR A 276 -16.83 3.45 -14.37
C THR A 276 -17.37 2.41 -15.35
N ALA A 277 -17.49 1.15 -14.92
CA ALA A 277 -18.05 0.09 -15.76
C ALA A 277 -19.50 0.40 -16.17
N LEU A 278 -20.35 0.81 -15.22
CA LEU A 278 -21.74 1.19 -15.48
C LEU A 278 -21.84 2.41 -16.42
N PHE A 279 -20.99 3.41 -16.20
CA PHE A 279 -20.92 4.58 -17.07
C PHE A 279 -20.57 4.20 -18.52
N LEU A 280 -19.65 3.26 -18.72
CA LEU A 280 -19.25 2.78 -20.04
C LEU A 280 -20.31 1.95 -20.77
N ILE A 281 -21.36 1.48 -20.08
CA ILE A 281 -22.51 0.85 -20.74
C ILE A 281 -23.26 1.90 -21.55
N TRP A 282 -23.37 3.13 -21.05
CA TRP A 282 -24.19 4.19 -21.66
C TRP A 282 -23.36 5.17 -22.47
N TRP A 283 -22.08 5.34 -22.14
CA TRP A 283 -21.18 6.26 -22.80
C TRP A 283 -20.01 5.51 -23.45
N LYS A 284 -19.71 5.84 -24.71
CA LYS A 284 -18.59 5.27 -25.44
C LYS A 284 -17.53 6.33 -25.72
N PRO A 285 -16.24 6.01 -25.55
CA PRO A 285 -15.18 6.97 -25.80
C PRO A 285 -15.09 7.34 -27.29
N PRO A 286 -14.79 8.61 -27.62
CA PRO A 286 -14.51 9.03 -28.99
C PRO A 286 -13.31 8.30 -29.57
N THR A 287 -13.23 8.19 -30.90
CA THR A 287 -12.10 7.55 -31.58
C THR A 287 -10.77 8.17 -31.16
N MET A 288 -9.83 7.31 -30.78
CA MET A 288 -8.48 7.69 -30.38
C MET A 288 -7.65 8.12 -31.59
N VAL A 289 -6.87 9.19 -31.43
CA VAL A 289 -6.01 9.72 -32.50
C VAL A 289 -4.66 8.98 -32.57
N HIS A 290 -4.11 8.58 -31.42
CA HIS A 290 -2.83 7.86 -31.32
C HIS A 290 -2.98 6.52 -30.58
N PRO A 291 -2.63 5.38 -31.20
CA PRO A 291 -2.81 4.08 -30.57
C PRO A 291 -1.89 3.90 -29.36
N MET A 292 -2.46 3.56 -28.20
CA MET A 292 -1.72 3.16 -26.99
C MET A 292 -1.08 1.77 -27.07
N ARG A 293 -1.46 0.98 -28.07
CA ARG A 293 -0.85 -0.31 -28.37
C ARG A 293 0.29 -0.08 -29.35
N GLY A 294 1.43 -0.73 -29.13
CA GLY A 294 2.53 -0.71 -30.11
C GLY A 294 2.10 -1.29 -31.45
N GLU A 295 2.67 -0.81 -32.56
CA GLU A 295 2.40 -1.34 -33.91
C GLU A 295 2.79 -2.82 -34.08
N GLN A 296 3.49 -3.41 -33.12
CA GLN A 296 3.91 -4.81 -33.14
C GLN A 296 3.46 -5.56 -31.89
N GLN A 297 2.26 -6.11 -31.97
CA GLN A 297 1.90 -7.50 -31.70
C GLN A 297 0.38 -7.56 -31.57
N ALA A 298 -0.30 -7.41 -32.72
CA ALA A 298 -1.47 -8.23 -32.97
C ALA A 298 -1.00 -9.69 -33.11
N SER A 299 -0.37 -10.26 -32.07
CA SER A 299 -0.36 -11.70 -31.93
C SER A 299 -1.83 -12.05 -31.73
N SER A 300 -2.44 -12.56 -32.79
CA SER A 300 -3.67 -13.31 -32.76
C SER A 300 -3.55 -14.39 -31.68
N SER A 301 -3.84 -14.03 -30.43
CA SER A 301 -4.12 -15.02 -29.41
C SER A 301 -5.36 -15.72 -29.92
N VAL A 302 -5.20 -16.99 -30.27
CA VAL A 302 -6.27 -17.89 -30.70
C VAL A 302 -7.48 -17.61 -29.83
N VAL A 303 -8.51 -17.03 -30.43
CA VAL A 303 -9.79 -16.80 -29.77
C VAL A 303 -10.37 -18.19 -29.55
N HIS A 304 -10.12 -18.79 -28.40
CA HIS A 304 -10.97 -19.91 -27.97
C HIS A 304 -12.36 -19.31 -27.77
N GLN A 305 -13.25 -19.60 -28.72
CA GLN A 305 -14.66 -19.27 -28.63
C GLN A 305 -15.27 -20.04 -27.47
N VAL A 306 -15.20 -19.45 -26.27
CA VAL A 306 -15.91 -19.96 -25.10
C VAL A 306 -17.40 -19.63 -25.31
N ARG A 307 -18.27 -20.65 -25.19
CA ARG A 307 -19.71 -20.53 -25.38
C ARG A 307 -20.31 -19.44 -24.45
N PRO A 308 -21.27 -18.62 -24.90
CA PRO A 308 -21.79 -17.46 -24.16
C PRO A 308 -22.36 -17.81 -22.77
N ASP A 309 -23.08 -18.92 -22.65
CA ASP A 309 -23.76 -19.31 -21.40
C ASP A 309 -22.81 -19.91 -20.37
N ALA A 310 -21.69 -20.50 -20.83
CA ALA A 310 -20.59 -20.92 -19.98
C ALA A 310 -19.76 -19.73 -19.49
N LEU A 311 -19.89 -18.55 -20.13
CA LEU A 311 -19.02 -17.38 -19.94
C LEU A 311 -19.38 -16.56 -18.70
N VAL A 312 -20.66 -16.51 -18.29
CA VAL A 312 -21.08 -15.77 -17.09
C VAL A 312 -20.73 -16.53 -15.82
N LEU A 313 -21.02 -17.83 -15.77
CA LEU A 313 -20.69 -18.68 -14.62
C LEU A 313 -19.16 -18.90 -14.50
N SER A 314 -18.45 -19.03 -15.63
CA SER A 314 -16.97 -19.07 -15.62
C SER A 314 -16.35 -17.72 -15.28
N SER A 315 -16.93 -16.58 -15.69
CA SER A 315 -16.48 -15.26 -15.25
C SER A 315 -16.67 -15.10 -13.75
N LEU A 316 -17.86 -15.37 -13.22
CA LEU A 316 -18.11 -15.34 -11.77
C LEU A 316 -17.10 -16.22 -11.02
N ARG A 317 -16.90 -17.47 -11.48
CA ARG A 317 -15.93 -18.40 -10.89
C ARG A 317 -14.49 -17.90 -10.98
N ALA A 318 -14.10 -17.24 -12.07
CA ALA A 318 -12.77 -16.68 -12.24
C ALA A 318 -12.52 -15.48 -11.31
N TRP A 319 -13.56 -14.70 -11.01
CA TRP A 319 -13.50 -13.57 -10.08
C TRP A 319 -13.63 -13.98 -8.61
N MET A 320 -14.12 -15.20 -8.32
CA MET A 320 -14.31 -15.70 -6.94
C MET A 320 -13.10 -15.52 -6.03
N PRO A 321 -11.84 -15.80 -6.45
CA PRO A 321 -10.69 -15.64 -5.56
C PRO A 321 -10.54 -14.19 -5.05
N PHE A 322 -10.74 -13.20 -5.93
CA PHE A 322 -10.68 -11.78 -5.55
C PHE A 322 -11.90 -11.33 -4.74
N VAL A 323 -13.08 -11.87 -5.03
CA VAL A 323 -14.30 -11.60 -4.25
C VAL A 323 -14.20 -12.17 -2.83
N LEU A 324 -13.72 -13.41 -2.69
CA LEU A 324 -13.48 -14.05 -1.41
C LEU A 324 -12.40 -13.32 -0.62
N MET A 325 -11.27 -12.99 -1.28
CA MET A 325 -10.22 -12.16 -0.70
C MET A 325 -10.78 -10.84 -0.17
N SER A 326 -11.62 -10.14 -0.96
CA SER A 326 -12.29 -8.90 -0.51
C SER A 326 -13.12 -9.14 0.75
N GLY A 327 -13.94 -10.19 0.75
CA GLY A 327 -14.82 -10.54 1.87
C GLY A 327 -14.05 -10.88 3.14
N PHE A 328 -12.99 -11.68 3.02
CA PHE A 328 -12.13 -12.03 4.15
C PHE A 328 -11.35 -10.82 4.66
N LEU A 329 -10.84 -9.96 3.78
CA LEU A 329 -10.17 -8.72 4.17
C LEU A 329 -11.10 -7.75 4.90
N LEU A 330 -12.34 -7.61 4.42
CA LEU A 330 -13.38 -6.86 5.12
C LEU A 330 -13.62 -7.44 6.52
N GLY A 331 -13.78 -8.77 6.61
CA GLY A 331 -13.95 -9.47 7.89
C GLY A 331 -12.77 -9.28 8.84
N ALA A 332 -11.55 -9.36 8.34
CA ALA A 332 -10.33 -9.14 9.11
C ALA A 332 -10.17 -7.69 9.54
N GLY A 333 -10.54 -6.72 8.70
CA GLY A 333 -10.60 -5.31 9.05
C GLY A 333 -11.60 -5.05 10.19
N MET A 334 -12.80 -5.65 10.13
CA MET A 334 -13.79 -5.57 11.21
C MET A 334 -13.29 -6.23 12.50
N LEU A 335 -12.66 -7.38 12.39
CA LEU A 335 -12.05 -8.07 13.54
C LEU A 335 -10.94 -7.24 14.18
N ARG A 336 -10.13 -6.56 13.37
CA ARG A 336 -9.06 -5.67 13.84
C ARG A 336 -9.60 -4.48 14.62
N GLN A 337 -10.74 -3.91 14.22
CA GLN A 337 -11.41 -2.86 15.00
C GLN A 337 -11.89 -3.39 16.36
N LEU A 338 -12.39 -4.63 16.41
CA LEU A 338 -12.74 -5.28 17.67
C LEU A 338 -11.50 -5.48 18.54
N GLU A 339 -10.39 -5.97 17.99
CA GLU A 339 -9.12 -6.12 18.71
C GLU A 339 -8.64 -4.81 19.34
N GLU A 340 -8.74 -3.68 18.63
CA GLU A 340 -8.30 -2.38 19.15
C GLU A 340 -9.20 -1.85 20.27
N LYS A 341 -10.51 -2.14 20.18
CA LYS A 341 -11.46 -1.84 21.26
C LYS A 341 -11.22 -2.74 22.50
N TYR A 342 -10.77 -3.97 22.29
CA TYR A 342 -10.39 -4.91 23.34
C TYR A 342 -8.87 -4.81 23.64
N GLN A 343 -8.46 -3.79 24.40
CA GLN A 343 -7.05 -3.56 24.81
C GLN A 343 -6.45 -4.63 25.76
N GLY A 344 -7.04 -5.82 25.85
CA GLY A 344 -6.51 -6.91 26.65
C GLY A 344 -5.23 -7.51 26.05
N PRO A 345 -4.37 -8.16 26.87
CA PRO A 345 -3.12 -8.78 26.41
C PRO A 345 -3.33 -9.88 25.35
N ASN A 346 -4.56 -10.40 25.23
CA ASN A 346 -4.94 -11.51 24.35
C ASN A 346 -5.87 -11.07 23.19
N GLY A 347 -6.27 -9.79 23.14
CA GLY A 347 -7.16 -9.25 22.10
C GLY A 347 -8.55 -9.89 22.08
N ALA A 348 -9.20 -9.87 20.92
CA ALA A 348 -10.40 -10.67 20.70
C ALA A 348 -10.02 -12.17 20.65
N THR A 349 -10.85 -13.05 21.19
CA THR A 349 -10.65 -14.50 21.10
C THR A 349 -11.58 -15.11 20.06
N ILE A 350 -11.04 -15.79 19.06
CA ILE A 350 -11.82 -16.63 18.16
C ILE A 350 -11.75 -18.05 18.70
N SER A 351 -12.88 -18.59 19.15
CA SER A 351 -12.98 -19.96 19.69
C SER A 351 -11.94 -20.27 20.79
N GLY A 352 -11.61 -19.27 21.62
CA GLY A 352 -10.65 -19.40 22.72
C GLY A 352 -9.18 -19.15 22.35
N ILE A 353 -8.86 -18.94 21.07
CA ILE A 353 -7.49 -18.62 20.61
C ILE A 353 -7.35 -17.09 20.49
N PRO A 354 -6.30 -16.48 21.07
CA PRO A 354 -6.06 -15.05 20.95
C PRO A 354 -5.73 -14.69 19.49
N THR A 355 -6.38 -13.66 18.96
CA THR A 355 -6.21 -13.18 17.57
C THR A 355 -4.84 -12.54 17.30
N TRP A 356 -4.14 -12.13 18.35
CA TRP A 356 -2.80 -11.56 18.30
C TRP A 356 -1.95 -11.99 19.51
N VAL A 357 -0.63 -11.97 19.32
CA VAL A 357 0.35 -12.25 20.37
C VAL A 357 1.33 -11.09 20.44
N LYS A 358 1.49 -10.50 21.63
CA LYS A 358 2.49 -9.47 21.90
C LYS A 358 3.78 -10.09 22.38
N ILE A 359 4.85 -9.89 21.62
CA ILE A 359 6.18 -10.40 21.97
C ILE A 359 7.06 -9.20 22.34
N PRO A 360 7.37 -8.98 23.63
CA PRO A 360 8.28 -7.92 24.02
C PRO A 360 9.68 -8.22 23.50
N MET A 361 10.37 -7.21 22.97
CA MET A 361 11.71 -7.35 22.38
C MET A 361 12.81 -7.47 23.45
N GLY A 362 12.76 -8.53 24.26
CA GLY A 362 13.75 -8.85 25.28
C GLY A 362 14.12 -7.64 26.16
N SER A 363 15.42 -7.36 26.28
CA SER A 363 15.93 -6.23 27.07
C SER A 363 15.73 -4.86 26.42
N LEU A 364 15.21 -4.75 25.19
CA LEU A 364 14.92 -3.46 24.57
C LEU A 364 13.60 -2.88 25.09
N HIS A 365 12.64 -3.74 25.43
CA HIS A 365 11.33 -3.31 25.88
C HIS A 365 11.43 -2.54 27.21
N LEU A 366 10.90 -1.30 27.24
CA LEU A 366 10.89 -0.43 28.42
C LEU A 366 12.26 -0.07 28.98
N ASN A 367 13.31 -0.10 28.16
CA ASN A 367 14.67 0.30 28.57
C ASN A 367 15.25 1.46 27.74
N VAL A 368 14.40 2.15 26.97
CA VAL A 368 14.76 3.33 26.17
C VAL A 368 13.86 4.50 26.54
N GLN A 369 14.43 5.69 26.71
CA GLN A 369 13.72 6.96 26.87
C GLN A 369 14.09 7.89 25.72
N ARG A 370 13.12 8.68 25.25
CA ARG A 370 13.41 9.80 24.35
C ARG A 370 14.09 10.94 25.11
N ASP A 371 14.68 11.86 24.37
CA ASP A 371 15.17 13.13 24.87
C ASP A 371 14.09 13.86 25.71
N GLU A 372 14.50 14.67 26.71
CA GLU A 372 13.59 15.41 27.58
C GLU A 372 12.59 16.27 26.80
N VAL A 373 13.03 16.89 25.71
CA VAL A 373 12.19 17.78 24.90
C VAL A 373 11.04 17.05 24.20
N MET A 374 11.19 15.73 23.98
CA MET A 374 10.24 14.90 23.23
C MET A 374 9.34 14.04 24.13
N ARG A 375 9.54 14.08 25.45
CA ARG A 375 8.78 13.28 26.42
C ARG A 375 7.56 14.04 26.92
N ALA A 376 6.43 13.34 27.07
CA ALA A 376 5.26 13.91 27.73
C ALA A 376 5.42 13.86 29.26
N LYS A 377 6.10 12.82 29.78
CA LYS A 377 6.45 12.66 31.20
C LYS A 377 7.90 12.20 31.39
N PRO A 378 8.54 12.53 32.52
CA PRO A 378 9.94 12.16 32.80
C PRO A 378 10.20 10.64 32.70
N ASP A 379 9.25 9.82 33.15
CA ASP A 379 9.40 8.36 33.20
C ASP A 379 8.84 7.63 31.96
N ASP A 380 8.52 8.35 30.88
CA ASP A 380 8.00 7.74 29.66
C ASP A 380 9.07 6.85 28.99
N LEU A 381 8.83 5.54 29.01
CA LEU A 381 9.67 4.51 28.42
C LEU A 381 9.09 4.00 27.10
N GLU A 382 9.94 3.84 26.09
CA GLU A 382 9.54 3.33 24.78
C GLU A 382 9.18 1.84 24.85
N LYS A 383 8.04 1.52 24.24
CA LYS A 383 7.57 0.14 24.11
C LYS A 383 8.15 -0.48 22.84
N ALA A 384 9.11 -1.39 23.00
CA ALA A 384 9.53 -2.28 21.93
C ALA A 384 8.74 -3.60 22.00
N ILE A 385 7.58 -3.65 21.36
CA ILE A 385 6.73 -4.85 21.28
C ILE A 385 6.57 -5.23 19.81
N PHE A 386 6.78 -6.51 19.50
CA PHE A 386 6.39 -7.07 18.23
C PHE A 386 4.96 -7.61 18.35
N ASP A 387 4.02 -6.97 17.64
CA ASP A 387 2.62 -7.36 17.62
C ASP A 387 2.39 -8.40 16.49
N LEU A 388 2.38 -9.68 16.84
CA LEU A 388 2.06 -10.76 15.91
C LEU A 388 0.55 -10.94 15.80
N ARG A 389 -0.06 -10.22 14.87
CA ARG A 389 -1.49 -10.32 14.55
C ARG A 389 -1.77 -11.42 13.54
N TRP A 390 -1.60 -12.69 13.89
CA TRP A 390 -1.69 -13.79 12.92
C TRP A 390 -3.07 -13.90 12.25
N ALA A 391 -4.17 -13.59 12.96
CA ALA A 391 -5.53 -13.69 12.42
C ALA A 391 -5.92 -12.51 11.52
N THR A 392 -5.40 -11.31 11.82
CA THR A 392 -5.74 -10.05 11.14
C THR A 392 -4.58 -9.45 10.34
N ALA A 393 -3.46 -10.15 10.22
CA ALA A 393 -2.37 -9.79 9.32
C ALA A 393 -2.90 -9.77 7.89
N PRO A 394 -2.63 -8.73 7.08
CA PRO A 394 -3.26 -8.58 5.76
C PRO A 394 -3.05 -9.78 4.82
N GLY A 395 -1.96 -10.54 4.95
CA GLY A 395 -1.77 -11.78 4.18
C GLY A 395 -2.68 -12.94 4.57
N THR A 396 -3.13 -13.04 5.84
CA THR A 396 -3.94 -14.16 6.32
C THR A 396 -5.32 -14.25 5.65
N PRO A 397 -6.05 -13.14 5.44
CA PRO A 397 -7.30 -13.15 4.67
C PRO A 397 -7.13 -13.41 3.17
N VAL A 398 -5.91 -13.26 2.66
CA VAL A 398 -5.59 -13.46 1.23
C VAL A 398 -5.21 -14.91 0.95
N PHE A 399 -4.60 -15.58 1.93
CA PHE A 399 -4.36 -17.03 1.93
C PHE A 399 -5.68 -17.81 2.04
#